data_AF-A0A523USH3-F1
#
_entry.id   AF-A0A523USH3-F1
#
_cell.length_a   1.000
_cell.length_b   1.000
_cell.length_c   1.000
_cell.angle_alpha   90.00
_cell.angle_beta   90.00
_cell.angle_gamma   90.00
#
_symmetry.space_group_name_H-M   'P 1'
#
loop_
_entity.id
_entity.type
_entity.pdbx_description
1 polymer ?
#
loop_
_entity_poly.entity_id
_entity_poly.type
_entity_poly.pdbx_seq_one_letter_code
_entity_poly.pdbx_strand_id
1 'polypeptide(L)'
;MRTKVYSQLEKLWARHGAQEFGKICQILLGFCLLRLGFKIQIFQLSGRPDMVAIGGDEKLAIEVKTQSSAEAAIKDDDLEGVKEYLDSSIIAVLSYPDLDCLWVLAKADELSPGKWPISFLKQHSIGSLEDQVNEVFPHVLEERLELATLGTKVLYEKLSEEKDLTR
;
A
#
# COMPACT_ATOMS: atom_id res chain seq x y z
N MET A 1 -16.08 10.03 6.92
CA MET A 1 -15.06 9.54 5.97
C MET A 1 -14.70 8.08 6.23
N ARG A 2 -14.33 7.70 7.46
CA ARG A 2 -13.96 6.31 7.84
C ARG A 2 -14.97 5.23 7.42
N THR A 3 -16.25 5.39 7.76
CA THR A 3 -17.32 4.45 7.35
C THR A 3 -17.47 4.32 5.83
N LYS A 4 -17.14 5.38 5.07
CA LYS A 4 -17.19 5.37 3.60
C LYS A 4 -16.05 4.52 3.04
N VAL A 5 -14.82 4.76 3.50
CA VAL A 5 -13.63 3.98 3.12
C VAL A 5 -13.84 2.50 3.42
N TYR A 6 -14.28 2.17 4.65
CA TYR A 6 -14.63 0.81 5.03
C TYR A 6 -15.63 0.18 4.05
N SER A 7 -16.74 0.86 3.76
CA SER A 7 -17.78 0.33 2.85
C SER A 7 -17.27 0.12 1.42
N GLN A 8 -16.31 0.93 0.97
CA GLN A 8 -15.70 0.80 -0.35
C GLN A 8 -14.73 -0.38 -0.40
N LEU A 9 -13.87 -0.53 0.61
CA LEU A 9 -12.97 -1.68 0.73
C LEU A 9 -13.74 -2.99 0.89
N GLU A 10 -14.82 -2.99 1.68
CA GLU A 10 -15.71 -4.15 1.84
C GLU A 10 -16.34 -4.57 0.51
N LYS A 11 -16.80 -3.61 -0.31
CA LYS A 11 -17.31 -3.89 -1.66
C LYS A 11 -16.24 -4.52 -2.57
N LEU A 12 -15.02 -4.00 -2.54
CA LEU A 12 -13.90 -4.54 -3.32
C LEU A 12 -13.53 -5.95 -2.85
N TRP A 13 -13.44 -6.17 -1.53
CA TRP A 13 -13.17 -7.47 -0.94
C TRP A 13 -14.25 -8.50 -1.31
N ALA A 14 -15.52 -8.16 -1.11
CA ALA A 14 -16.65 -9.05 -1.40
C ALA A 14 -16.72 -9.45 -2.88
N ARG A 15 -16.30 -8.56 -3.78
CA ARG A 15 -16.34 -8.80 -5.22
C ARG A 15 -15.16 -9.63 -5.73
N HIS A 16 -13.96 -9.37 -5.23
CA HIS A 16 -12.72 -9.91 -5.82
C HIS A 16 -12.05 -11.00 -4.97
N GLY A 17 -12.40 -11.11 -3.68
CA GLY A 17 -11.74 -12.00 -2.75
C GLY A 17 -10.32 -11.54 -2.37
N ALA A 18 -9.69 -12.26 -1.45
CA ALA A 18 -8.47 -11.83 -0.78
C ALA A 18 -7.29 -11.54 -1.73
N GLN A 19 -7.03 -12.44 -2.67
CA GLN A 19 -5.83 -12.37 -3.52
C GLN A 19 -5.87 -11.17 -4.47
N GLU A 20 -6.99 -10.95 -5.14
CA GLU A 20 -7.15 -9.80 -6.05
C GLU A 20 -7.33 -8.49 -5.27
N PHE A 21 -7.97 -8.53 -4.10
CA PHE A 21 -8.05 -7.36 -3.21
C PHE A 21 -6.67 -6.83 -2.81
N GLY A 22 -5.73 -7.71 -2.48
CA GLY A 22 -4.36 -7.31 -2.14
C GLY A 22 -3.68 -6.51 -3.26
N LYS A 23 -3.79 -7.01 -4.50
CA LYS A 23 -3.25 -6.32 -5.69
C LYS A 23 -3.94 -4.98 -5.95
N ILE A 24 -5.26 -4.93 -5.78
CA ILE A 24 -6.01 -3.67 -5.89
C ILE A 24 -5.51 -2.65 -4.87
N CYS A 25 -5.32 -3.05 -3.61
CA CYS A 25 -4.82 -2.16 -2.56
C CYS A 25 -3.38 -1.68 -2.84
N GLN A 26 -2.52 -2.56 -3.34
CA GLN A 26 -1.18 -2.20 -3.80
C GLN A 26 -1.23 -1.12 -4.90
N ILE A 27 -2.12 -1.25 -5.88
CA ILE A 27 -2.29 -0.24 -6.94
C ILE A 27 -2.84 1.08 -6.37
N LEU A 28 -3.80 1.02 -5.45
CA LEU A 28 -4.34 2.21 -4.79
C LEU A 28 -3.27 2.96 -3.99
N LEU A 29 -2.36 2.25 -3.31
CA LEU A 29 -1.21 2.87 -2.66
C LEU A 29 -0.28 3.53 -3.69
N GLY A 30 -0.06 2.90 -4.85
CA GLY A 30 0.67 3.50 -5.97
C GLY A 30 0.07 4.83 -6.44
N PHE A 31 -1.26 4.92 -6.56
CA PHE A 31 -1.94 6.19 -6.87
C PHE A 31 -1.79 7.24 -5.76
N CYS A 32 -1.76 6.83 -4.48
CA CYS A 32 -1.50 7.75 -3.38
C CYS A 32 -0.11 8.39 -3.51
N LEU A 33 0.91 7.57 -3.80
CA LEU A 33 2.28 8.04 -4.01
C LEU A 33 2.39 9.00 -5.20
N LEU A 34 1.77 8.67 -6.35
CA LEU A 34 1.72 9.58 -7.50
C LEU A 34 1.08 10.92 -7.14
N ARG A 35 -0.03 10.89 -6.40
CA ARG A 35 -0.73 12.10 -5.94
C ARG A 35 0.11 12.95 -4.98
N LEU A 36 0.94 12.32 -4.16
CA LEU A 36 1.90 12.98 -3.28
C LEU A 36 3.15 13.48 -4.02
N GLY A 37 3.22 13.33 -5.35
CA GLY A 37 4.32 13.83 -6.17
C GLY A 37 5.51 12.87 -6.27
N PHE A 38 5.39 11.63 -5.79
CA PHE A 38 6.42 10.61 -6.03
C PHE A 38 6.34 10.09 -7.46
N LYS A 39 7.51 9.82 -8.04
CA LYS A 39 7.65 9.06 -9.28
C LYS A 39 7.80 7.58 -8.96
N ILE A 40 7.00 6.73 -9.58
CA ILE A 40 7.09 5.28 -9.40
C ILE A 40 8.13 4.68 -10.35
N GLN A 41 9.34 4.40 -9.86
CA GLN A 41 10.42 3.78 -10.64
C GLN A 41 10.08 2.33 -10.97
N ILE A 42 9.77 1.52 -9.95
CA ILE A 42 9.40 0.10 -10.07
C ILE A 42 7.98 -0.07 -9.56
N PHE A 43 7.17 -0.86 -10.27
CA PHE A 43 5.89 -1.34 -9.78
C PHE A 43 5.67 -2.74 -10.35
N GLN A 44 5.42 -3.71 -9.49
CA GLN A 44 5.22 -5.10 -9.89
C GLN A 44 4.16 -5.76 -9.02
N LEU A 45 3.11 -6.30 -9.65
CA LEU A 45 2.07 -7.07 -8.95
C LEU A 45 2.55 -8.44 -8.45
N SER A 46 3.75 -8.84 -8.88
CA SER A 46 4.43 -10.07 -8.50
C SER A 46 5.93 -9.83 -8.63
N GLY A 47 6.63 -9.88 -7.50
CA GLY A 47 8.06 -9.61 -7.40
C GLY A 47 8.32 -8.83 -6.12
N ARG A 48 9.59 -8.64 -5.76
CA ARG A 48 9.95 -7.83 -4.59
C ARG A 48 11.05 -6.81 -4.92
N PRO A 49 10.94 -5.56 -4.44
CA PRO A 49 9.81 -5.01 -3.68
C PRO A 49 8.59 -4.79 -4.57
N ASP A 50 7.38 -4.78 -4.01
CA ASP A 50 6.15 -4.48 -4.77
C ASP A 50 6.23 -3.16 -5.56
N MET A 51 6.87 -2.13 -4.99
CA MET A 51 7.15 -0.89 -5.70
C MET A 51 8.38 -0.15 -5.17
N VAL A 52 8.96 0.68 -6.03
CA VAL A 52 9.99 1.65 -5.68
C VAL A 52 9.53 3.03 -6.13
N ALA A 53 9.41 3.96 -5.18
CA ALA A 53 8.98 5.34 -5.40
C ALA A 53 10.15 6.31 -5.14
N ILE A 54 10.20 7.42 -5.87
CA ILE A 54 11.23 8.46 -5.74
C ILE A 54 10.54 9.81 -5.57
N GLY A 55 10.85 10.54 -4.50
CA GLY A 55 10.29 11.87 -4.22
C GLY A 55 11.34 12.75 -3.57
N GLY A 56 11.66 13.90 -4.18
CA GLY A 56 12.80 14.72 -3.74
C GLY A 56 14.10 13.90 -3.71
N ASP A 57 14.75 13.87 -2.55
CA ASP A 57 15.97 13.10 -2.29
C ASP A 57 15.69 11.70 -1.71
N GLU A 58 14.42 11.35 -1.51
CA GLU A 58 14.01 10.07 -0.93
C GLU A 58 13.72 9.04 -2.02
N LYS A 59 14.22 7.82 -1.79
CA LYS A 59 13.82 6.61 -2.51
C LYS A 59 13.12 5.73 -1.51
N LEU A 60 11.98 5.13 -1.86
CA LEU A 60 11.20 4.27 -0.97
C LEU A 60 11.02 2.92 -1.65
N ALA A 61 11.43 1.83 -1.02
CA ALA A 61 11.13 0.48 -1.45
C ALA A 61 10.03 -0.08 -0.55
N ILE A 62 8.89 -0.40 -1.14
CA ILE A 62 7.67 -0.71 -0.40
C ILE A 62 7.24 -2.12 -0.75
N GLU A 63 7.01 -2.92 0.28
CA GLU A 63 6.31 -4.20 0.22
C GLU A 63 4.92 -4.03 0.84
N VAL A 64 3.86 -4.42 0.12
CA VAL A 64 2.47 -4.19 0.52
C VAL A 64 1.89 -5.44 1.14
N LYS A 65 1.24 -5.27 2.30
CA LYS A 65 0.46 -6.30 2.97
C LYS A 65 -0.97 -5.86 3.16
N THR A 66 -1.86 -6.83 2.93
CA THR A 66 -3.26 -6.76 3.30
C THR A 66 -3.59 -7.98 4.14
N GLN A 67 -4.57 -7.85 5.00
CA GLN A 67 -4.96 -8.90 5.93
C GLN A 67 -6.46 -8.85 6.19
N SER A 68 -6.98 -9.92 6.76
CA SER A 68 -8.38 -10.03 7.20
C SER A 68 -8.50 -10.08 8.73
N SER A 69 -7.41 -9.77 9.44
CA SER A 69 -7.27 -9.85 10.89
C SER A 69 -6.59 -8.60 11.45
N ALA A 70 -6.65 -8.41 12.77
CA ALA A 70 -5.92 -7.34 13.47
C ALA A 70 -4.37 -7.52 13.48
N GLU A 71 -3.88 -8.58 12.84
CA GLU A 71 -2.46 -8.91 12.71
C GLU A 71 -2.06 -9.00 11.24
N ALA A 72 -0.87 -8.49 10.92
CA ALA A 72 -0.21 -8.68 9.64
C ALA A 72 0.84 -9.78 9.74
N ALA A 73 0.87 -10.68 8.76
CA ALA A 73 1.91 -11.68 8.63
C ALA A 73 3.05 -11.14 7.76
N ILE A 74 4.24 -11.01 8.34
CA ILE A 74 5.48 -10.59 7.68
C ILE A 74 6.34 -11.84 7.52
N LYS A 75 6.70 -12.17 6.28
CA LYS A 75 7.56 -13.32 5.96
C LYS A 75 9.01 -12.89 5.79
N ASP A 76 9.94 -13.84 5.90
CA ASP A 76 11.36 -13.62 5.61
C ASP A 76 11.56 -12.97 4.24
N ASP A 77 10.95 -13.56 3.20
CA ASP A 77 11.05 -13.04 1.84
C ASP A 77 10.57 -11.59 1.69
N ASP A 78 9.62 -11.15 2.52
CA ASP A 78 9.05 -9.81 2.44
C ASP A 78 10.09 -8.77 2.87
N LEU A 79 10.83 -9.07 3.94
CA LEU A 79 11.94 -8.25 4.44
C LEU A 79 13.15 -8.34 3.51
N GLU A 80 13.46 -9.54 3.01
CA GLU A 80 14.54 -9.71 2.05
C GLU A 80 14.29 -8.97 0.73
N GLY A 81 13.03 -8.86 0.33
CA GLY A 81 12.61 -8.16 -0.88
C GLY A 81 12.91 -6.67 -0.88
N VAL A 82 13.04 -6.06 0.30
CA VAL A 82 13.33 -4.63 0.47
C VAL A 82 14.74 -4.39 1.03
N LYS A 83 15.46 -5.39 1.54
CA LYS A 83 16.75 -5.23 2.27
C LYS A 83 17.83 -4.44 1.53
N GLU A 84 17.82 -4.43 0.20
CA GLU A 84 18.78 -3.66 -0.61
C GLU A 84 18.57 -2.14 -0.51
N TYR A 85 17.48 -1.71 0.12
CA TYR A 85 17.06 -0.32 0.27
C TYR A 85 17.06 0.12 1.74
N LEU A 86 18.08 -0.26 2.51
CA LEU A 86 18.31 -0.01 3.95
C LEU A 86 17.38 1.02 4.61
N ASP A 87 17.73 2.32 4.56
CA ASP A 87 17.04 3.42 5.26
C ASP A 87 15.67 3.81 4.64
N SER A 88 15.29 3.09 3.60
CA SER A 88 14.22 3.41 2.65
C SER A 88 13.20 2.27 2.51
N SER A 89 13.35 1.22 3.31
CA SER A 89 12.57 -0.02 3.23
C SER A 89 11.31 0.06 4.08
N ILE A 90 10.16 -0.17 3.47
CA ILE A 90 8.85 -0.01 4.11
C ILE A 90 8.02 -1.28 3.93
N ILE A 91 7.41 -1.74 5.02
CA ILE A 91 6.27 -2.68 4.99
C ILE A 91 4.99 -1.85 5.15
N ALA A 92 4.22 -1.73 4.07
CA ALA A 92 2.95 -0.99 4.05
C ALA A 92 1.78 -1.92 4.33
N VAL A 93 1.09 -1.73 5.46
CA VAL A 93 -0.02 -2.58 5.91
C VAL A 93 -1.31 -1.78 5.92
N LEU A 94 -2.31 -2.19 5.13
CA LEU A 94 -3.64 -1.56 5.19
C LEU A 94 -4.46 -2.17 6.33
N SER A 95 -4.77 -1.41 7.38
CA SER A 95 -5.49 -1.87 8.59
C SER A 95 -6.96 -2.31 8.40
N TYR A 96 -7.38 -2.68 7.20
CA TYR A 96 -8.67 -3.36 6.99
C TYR A 96 -8.65 -4.76 7.63
N PRO A 97 -9.75 -5.25 8.25
CA PRO A 97 -11.08 -4.64 8.36
C PRO A 97 -11.31 -3.82 9.65
N ASP A 98 -10.30 -3.15 10.22
CA ASP A 98 -10.56 -2.19 11.29
C ASP A 98 -11.32 -0.97 10.76
N LEU A 99 -12.20 -0.38 11.57
CA LEU A 99 -13.07 0.73 11.17
C LEU A 99 -12.31 1.95 10.62
N ASP A 100 -11.06 2.14 11.05
CA ASP A 100 -10.25 3.28 10.63
C ASP A 100 -9.67 3.11 9.22
N CYS A 101 -9.45 1.87 8.75
CA CYS A 101 -8.97 1.53 7.39
C CYS A 101 -7.76 2.38 6.94
N LEU A 102 -6.79 2.57 7.82
CA LEU A 102 -5.57 3.36 7.58
C LEU A 102 -4.42 2.49 7.07
N TRP A 103 -3.55 3.07 6.25
CA TRP A 103 -2.24 2.53 5.97
C TRP A 103 -1.31 2.73 7.18
N VAL A 104 -0.57 1.69 7.52
CA VAL A 104 0.57 1.74 8.44
C VAL A 104 1.83 1.51 7.62
N LEU A 105 2.76 2.47 7.65
CA LEU A 105 4.01 2.42 6.88
C LEU A 105 5.18 2.17 7.82
N ALA A 106 5.42 0.90 8.15
CA ALA A 106 6.46 0.52 9.10
C ALA A 106 7.82 0.38 8.40
N LYS A 107 8.90 0.83 9.05
CA LYS A 107 10.26 0.60 8.55
C LYS A 107 10.62 -0.87 8.65
N ALA A 108 11.14 -1.45 7.57
CA ALA A 108 11.39 -2.89 7.51
C ALA A 108 12.58 -3.35 8.35
N ASP A 109 13.57 -2.50 8.57
CA ASP A 109 14.79 -2.78 9.36
C ASP A 109 14.52 -2.90 10.87
N GLU A 110 13.41 -2.33 11.34
CA GLU A 110 12.94 -2.45 12.72
C GLU A 110 12.02 -3.67 12.94
N LEU A 111 11.77 -4.47 11.90
CA LEU A 111 10.84 -5.59 11.93
C LEU A 111 11.55 -6.94 11.84
N SER A 112 10.86 -7.97 12.32
CA SER A 112 11.28 -9.37 12.17
C SER A 112 10.14 -10.18 11.53
N PRO A 113 10.46 -11.31 10.89
CA PRO A 113 9.44 -12.24 10.40
C PRO A 113 8.50 -12.68 11.55
N GLY A 114 7.21 -12.81 11.26
CA GLY A 114 6.21 -13.22 12.22
C GLY A 114 4.86 -12.56 12.03
N LYS A 115 3.97 -12.77 13.01
CA LYS A 115 2.69 -12.09 13.08
C LYS A 115 2.82 -10.86 13.96
N TRP A 116 2.45 -9.71 13.42
CA TRP A 116 2.53 -8.43 14.09
C TRP A 116 1.14 -7.86 14.30
N PRO A 117 0.75 -7.55 15.56
CA PRO A 117 -0.42 -6.71 15.80
C PRO A 117 -0.24 -5.36 15.09
N ILE A 118 -1.28 -4.90 14.39
CA ILE A 118 -1.22 -3.63 13.65
C ILE A 118 -0.90 -2.46 14.60
N SER A 119 -1.40 -2.50 15.83
CA SER A 119 -1.11 -1.49 16.87
C SER A 119 0.38 -1.42 17.24
N PHE A 120 1.12 -2.53 17.12
CA PHE A 120 2.56 -2.56 17.34
C PHE A 120 3.32 -2.04 16.12
N LEU A 121 2.88 -2.35 14.90
CA LEU A 121 3.50 -1.81 13.68
C LEU A 121 3.48 -0.28 13.63
N LYS A 122 2.44 0.36 14.19
CA LYS A 122 2.36 1.83 14.29
C LYS A 122 3.51 2.45 15.09
N GLN A 123 4.15 1.72 15.99
CA GLN A 123 5.30 2.20 16.76
C GLN A 123 6.57 2.30 15.90
N HIS A 124 6.59 1.61 14.76
CA HIS A 124 7.68 1.57 13.78
C HIS A 124 7.35 2.41 12.53
N SER A 125 6.30 3.24 12.60
CA SER A 125 5.79 3.98 11.45
C SER A 125 6.64 5.18 11.05
N ILE A 126 6.68 5.47 9.75
CA ILE A 126 7.21 6.71 9.20
C ILE A 126 6.11 7.78 9.24
N GLY A 127 5.92 8.39 10.42
CA GLY A 127 4.76 9.24 10.73
C GLY A 127 4.40 10.29 9.66
N SER A 128 5.37 11.07 9.17
CA SER A 128 5.07 12.13 8.19
C SER A 128 4.55 11.59 6.84
N LEU A 129 5.09 10.48 6.36
CA LEU A 129 4.64 9.88 5.09
C LEU A 129 3.31 9.14 5.29
N GLU A 130 3.18 8.43 6.40
CA GLU A 130 1.96 7.72 6.78
C GLU A 130 0.76 8.68 6.87
N ASP A 131 0.93 9.83 7.52
CA ASP A 131 -0.11 10.86 7.65
C ASP A 131 -0.54 11.38 6.27
N GLN A 132 0.42 11.70 5.40
CA GLN A 132 0.15 12.18 4.04
C GLN A 132 -0.59 11.14 3.20
N VAL A 133 -0.15 9.87 3.25
CA VAL A 133 -0.82 8.77 2.53
C VAL A 133 -2.25 8.60 3.03
N ASN A 134 -2.47 8.63 4.34
CA ASN A 134 -3.79 8.48 4.94
C ASN A 134 -4.70 9.69 4.70
N GLU A 135 -4.15 10.88 4.50
CA GLU A 135 -4.90 12.07 4.08
C GLU A 135 -5.44 11.91 2.65
N VAL A 136 -4.61 11.43 1.71
CA VAL A 136 -5.01 11.33 0.30
C VAL A 136 -5.76 10.05 -0.05
N PHE A 137 -5.56 8.96 0.69
CA PHE A 137 -6.09 7.64 0.38
C PHE A 137 -7.61 7.59 0.23
N PRO A 138 -8.44 8.22 1.09
CA PRO A 138 -9.89 8.22 0.91
C PRO A 138 -10.34 8.82 -0.42
N HIS A 139 -9.65 9.87 -0.88
CA HIS A 139 -9.93 10.52 -2.16
C HIS A 139 -9.51 9.65 -3.33
N VAL A 140 -8.33 9.03 -3.25
CA VAL A 140 -7.86 8.07 -4.26
C VAL A 140 -8.82 6.89 -4.37
N LEU A 141 -9.22 6.29 -3.25
CA LEU A 141 -10.16 5.18 -3.24
C LEU A 141 -11.50 5.56 -3.88
N GLU A 142 -12.02 6.75 -3.55
CA GLU A 142 -13.26 7.25 -4.14
C GLU A 142 -13.17 7.42 -5.66
N GLU A 143 -12.16 8.13 -6.14
CA GLU A 143 -11.99 8.41 -7.58
C GLU A 143 -11.70 7.15 -8.39
N ARG A 144 -11.00 6.18 -7.80
CA ARG A 144 -10.59 4.95 -8.48
C ARG A 144 -11.54 3.78 -8.24
N LEU A 145 -12.61 3.96 -7.46
CA LEU A 145 -13.51 2.87 -7.05
C LEU A 145 -14.11 2.13 -8.25
N GLU A 146 -14.56 2.86 -9.26
CA GLU A 146 -15.18 2.25 -10.45
C GLU A 146 -14.19 1.37 -11.19
N LEU A 147 -12.97 1.87 -11.44
CA LEU A 147 -11.91 1.10 -12.08
C LEU A 147 -11.47 -0.09 -11.22
N ALA A 148 -11.33 0.10 -9.91
CA ALA A 148 -10.98 -0.96 -8.97
C ALA A 148 -12.04 -2.08 -8.96
N THR A 149 -13.32 -1.73 -9.11
CA THR A 149 -14.44 -2.67 -9.21
C THR A 149 -14.41 -3.48 -10.52
N LEU A 150 -13.81 -2.93 -11.59
CA LEU A 150 -13.59 -3.68 -12.84
C LEU A 150 -12.44 -4.69 -12.71
N GLY A 151 -11.57 -4.53 -11.71
CA GLY A 151 -10.52 -5.48 -11.32
C GLY A 151 -9.10 -4.98 -11.58
N THR A 152 -8.14 -5.74 -11.09
CA THR A 152 -6.71 -5.40 -11.05
C THR A 152 -6.14 -4.97 -12.40
N LYS A 153 -6.49 -5.66 -13.49
CA LYS A 153 -5.93 -5.37 -14.82
C LYS A 153 -6.26 -3.95 -15.28
N VAL A 154 -7.54 -3.57 -15.22
CA VAL A 154 -8.02 -2.25 -15.67
C VAL A 154 -7.43 -1.14 -14.80
N LEU A 155 -7.40 -1.36 -13.48
CA LEU A 155 -6.83 -0.41 -12.54
C LEU A 155 -5.31 -0.22 -12.76
N TYR A 156 -4.58 -1.31 -13.03
CA TYR A 156 -3.15 -1.28 -13.28
C TYR A 156 -2.77 -0.60 -14.60
N GLU A 157 -3.56 -0.82 -15.66
CA GLU A 157 -3.40 -0.10 -16.94
C GLU A 157 -3.49 1.41 -16.70
N LYS A 158 -4.48 1.86 -15.91
CA LYS A 158 -4.62 3.28 -15.54
C LYS A 158 -3.42 3.81 -14.74
N LEU A 159 -2.93 3.04 -13.77
CA LEU A 159 -1.74 3.44 -13.00
C LEU A 159 -0.52 3.61 -13.91
N SER A 160 -0.35 2.70 -14.87
CA SER A 160 0.78 2.70 -15.80
C SER A 160 0.75 3.94 -16.70
N GLU A 161 -0.42 4.33 -17.21
CA GLU A 161 -0.60 5.58 -17.97
C GLU A 161 -0.18 6.81 -17.16
N GLU A 162 -0.65 6.92 -15.91
CA GLU A 162 -0.39 8.10 -15.07
C GLU A 162 1.07 8.17 -14.60
N LYS A 163 1.67 7.02 -14.28
CA LYS A 163 3.10 6.91 -13.99
C LYS A 163 3.95 7.46 -15.14
N ASP A 164 3.60 7.18 -16.38
CA ASP A 164 4.37 7.63 -17.53
C ASP A 164 4.22 9.13 -17.82
N LEU A 165 3.14 9.77 -17.38
CA LEU A 165 2.95 11.22 -17.46
C LEU A 165 3.81 12.00 -16.45
N THR A 166 4.25 11.34 -15.38
CA THR A 166 5.11 11.92 -14.32
C THR A 166 6.61 11.74 -14.59
N ARG A 167 6.99 11.35 -15.81
CA ARG A 167 8.39 11.07 -16.17
C ARG A 167 9.28 12.28 -16.31
#